data_AF-A0A1E3YXT3-F1
#
_entry.id   AF-A0A1E3YXT3-F1
#
_cell.length_a   1.000
_cell.length_b   1.000
_cell.length_c   1.000
_cell.angle_alpha   90.00
_cell.angle_beta   90.00
_cell.angle_gamma   90.00
#
_symmetry.space_group_name_H-M   'P 1'
#
loop_
_entity.id
_entity.type
_entity.pdbx_description
1 polymer ?
#
loop_
_entity_poly.entity_id
_entity_poly.type
_entity_poly.pdbx_seq_one_letter_code
_entity_poly.pdbx_strand_id
1 'polypeptide(L)'
;MVCDGRSLPCVDYPELFAVLGYVYGGADDSFNIPDYRGYFLRGIGMGTRNDPDIGQRSQPPGGQGASDGVGSIQPFAVQTHEHTYSSAPAPSATSPSGTAAGAPSVASTLTTGGPVAGAGQAQAVQVSPNETRPLNVYVNYLIKFTYGLLPLLR
;
A
#
# COMPACT_ATOMS: atom_id res chain seq x y z
N MET A 1 -17.02 14.70 12.88
CA MET A 1 -15.81 14.38 13.69
C MET A 1 -14.70 13.99 12.74
N VAL A 2 -13.44 14.33 13.05
CA VAL A 2 -12.27 13.98 12.21
C VAL A 2 -11.73 12.62 12.64
N CYS A 3 -11.29 11.80 11.69
CA CYS A 3 -10.57 10.56 11.97
C CYS A 3 -9.11 10.86 12.34
N ASP A 4 -8.87 11.18 13.61
CA ASP A 4 -7.58 11.61 14.16
C ASP A 4 -7.00 10.66 15.22
N GLY A 5 -7.57 9.46 15.38
CA GLY A 5 -7.06 8.43 16.28
C GLY A 5 -7.35 8.64 17.77
N ARG A 6 -8.06 9.71 18.15
CA ARG A 6 -8.31 9.99 19.57
C ARG A 6 -9.15 8.90 20.24
N SER A 7 -8.97 8.76 21.56
CA SER A 7 -9.85 7.95 22.39
C SER A 7 -11.12 8.72 22.76
N LEU A 8 -12.27 8.04 22.76
CA LEU A 8 -13.57 8.57 23.09
C LEU A 8 -14.27 7.68 24.13
N PRO A 9 -15.03 8.26 25.07
CA PRO A 9 -15.81 7.47 26.02
C PRO A 9 -17.01 6.79 25.33
N CYS A 10 -17.23 5.52 25.64
CA CYS A 10 -18.32 4.71 25.08
C CYS A 10 -19.70 5.29 25.42
N VAL A 11 -19.84 5.88 26.61
CA VAL A 11 -21.10 6.44 27.12
C VAL A 11 -21.56 7.70 26.37
N ASP A 12 -20.62 8.53 25.90
CA ASP A 12 -20.98 9.77 25.18
C ASP A 12 -21.23 9.50 23.68
N TYR A 13 -20.70 8.39 23.15
CA TYR A 13 -20.79 8.02 21.73
C TYR A 13 -21.26 6.58 21.51
N PRO A 14 -22.41 6.15 22.06
CA PRO A 14 -22.82 4.75 22.07
C PRO A 14 -23.10 4.19 20.67
N GLU A 15 -23.72 4.97 19.77
CA GLU A 15 -23.96 4.55 18.39
C GLU A 15 -22.65 4.38 17.60
N LEU A 16 -21.66 5.24 17.86
CA LEU A 16 -20.36 5.15 17.18
C LEU A 16 -19.55 3.95 17.69
N PHE A 17 -19.58 3.71 19.01
CA PHE A 17 -18.98 2.52 19.59
C PHE A 17 -19.62 1.24 19.06
N ALA A 18 -20.96 1.21 18.91
CA ALA A 18 -21.66 0.06 18.35
C ALA A 18 -21.19 -0.30 16.92
N VAL A 19 -20.72 0.69 16.15
CA VAL A 19 -20.21 0.50 14.78
C VAL A 19 -18.72 0.12 14.76
N LEU A 20 -17.89 0.81 15.55
CA LEU A 20 -16.43 0.64 15.49
C LEU A 20 -15.90 -0.43 16.44
N GLY A 21 -16.58 -0.65 17.56
CA GLY A 21 -16.04 -1.41 18.69
C GLY A 21 -14.63 -0.94 19.03
N TYR A 22 -13.73 -1.90 19.23
CA TYR A 22 -12.31 -1.63 19.46
C TYR A 22 -11.43 -1.97 18.24
N VAL A 23 -11.97 -1.92 17.02
CA VAL A 23 -11.19 -2.18 15.79
C VAL A 23 -9.95 -1.29 15.71
N TYR A 24 -10.05 -0.03 16.14
CA TYR A 24 -8.93 0.92 16.18
C TYR A 24 -8.26 1.02 17.56
N GLY A 25 -8.64 0.16 18.50
CA GLY A 25 -8.13 0.09 19.86
C GLY A 25 -9.08 0.68 20.89
N GLY A 26 -8.62 0.69 22.14
CA GLY A 26 -9.43 1.02 23.31
C GLY A 26 -9.66 -0.19 24.21
N ALA A 27 -10.26 0.07 25.36
CA ALA A 27 -10.59 -0.90 26.39
C ALA A 27 -11.65 -0.31 27.33
N ASP A 28 -12.39 -1.18 28.01
CA ASP A 28 -13.35 -0.84 29.07
C ASP A 28 -14.39 0.22 28.63
N ASP A 29 -14.27 1.44 29.14
CA ASP A 29 -15.24 2.52 28.92
C ASP A 29 -14.81 3.48 27.79
N SER A 30 -13.76 3.16 27.03
CA SER A 30 -13.26 4.03 25.95
C SER A 30 -12.79 3.27 24.72
N PHE A 31 -13.13 3.80 23.54
CA PHE A 31 -12.74 3.26 22.25
C PHE A 31 -12.00 4.29 21.41
N ASN A 32 -11.13 3.84 20.53
CA ASN A 32 -10.42 4.73 19.61
C ASN A 32 -11.19 4.84 18.30
N ILE A 33 -11.22 6.05 17.74
CA ILE A 33 -11.67 6.27 16.37
C ILE A 33 -10.53 6.02 15.39
N PRO A 34 -10.80 5.89 14.08
CA PRO A 34 -9.74 5.72 13.09
C PRO A 34 -8.77 6.91 13.07
N ASP A 35 -7.50 6.65 12.77
CA ASP A 35 -6.54 7.67 12.32
C ASP A 35 -6.25 7.46 10.83
N TYR A 36 -6.81 8.32 9.99
CA TYR A 36 -6.63 8.24 8.54
C TYR A 36 -5.67 9.29 7.99
N ARG A 37 -5.01 10.05 8.86
CA ARG A 37 -4.05 11.07 8.42
C ARG A 37 -2.87 10.37 7.75
N GLY A 38 -2.54 10.79 6.53
CA GLY A 38 -1.42 10.25 5.75
C GLY A 38 -1.68 8.89 5.08
N TYR A 39 -2.84 8.27 5.29
CA TYR A 39 -3.22 7.02 4.62
C TYR A 39 -4.02 7.29 3.34
N PHE A 40 -3.77 6.48 2.32
CA PHE A 40 -4.72 6.33 1.22
C PHE A 40 -5.85 5.39 1.65
N LEU A 41 -7.08 5.72 1.29
CA LEU A 41 -8.23 4.87 1.55
C LEU A 41 -8.43 3.90 0.37
N ARG A 42 -8.28 2.61 0.62
CA ARG A 42 -8.47 1.56 -0.40
C ARG A 42 -9.75 0.78 -0.11
N GLY A 43 -10.52 0.46 -1.14
CA GLY A 43 -11.71 -0.38 -0.98
C GLY A 43 -11.32 -1.82 -0.65
N ILE A 44 -12.07 -2.49 0.23
CA ILE A 44 -11.88 -3.92 0.48
C ILE A 44 -12.13 -4.71 -0.80
N GLY A 45 -11.16 -5.53 -1.21
CA GLY A 45 -11.17 -6.27 -2.47
C GLY A 45 -11.69 -7.70 -2.35
N MET A 46 -12.34 -8.08 -1.25
CA MET A 46 -12.80 -9.46 -0.99
C MET A 46 -13.58 -10.02 -2.19
N GLY A 47 -13.08 -11.13 -2.76
CA GLY A 47 -13.68 -11.79 -3.93
C GLY A 47 -13.34 -11.17 -5.29
N THR A 48 -12.46 -10.18 -5.35
CA THR A 48 -12.02 -9.53 -6.60
C THR A 48 -10.51 -9.69 -6.81
N ARG A 49 -10.05 -9.55 -8.05
CA ARG A 49 -8.62 -9.64 -8.41
C ARG A 49 -7.86 -8.31 -8.20
N ASN A 50 -8.53 -7.29 -7.63
CA ASN A 50 -8.04 -5.91 -7.58
C ASN A 50 -7.27 -5.60 -6.27
N ASP A 51 -7.07 -6.61 -5.44
CA ASP A 51 -6.18 -6.58 -4.28
C ASP A 51 -5.24 -7.80 -4.32
N PRO A 52 -4.23 -7.78 -5.21
CA PRO A 52 -3.39 -8.95 -5.45
C PRO A 52 -2.47 -9.29 -4.27
N ASP A 53 -2.25 -8.35 -3.34
CA ASP A 53 -1.41 -8.50 -2.15
C ASP A 53 -2.21 -8.61 -0.84
N ILE A 54 -3.43 -9.14 -0.89
CA ILE A 54 -4.31 -9.29 0.28
C ILE A 54 -3.64 -10.00 1.46
N GLY A 55 -2.79 -11.00 1.18
CA GLY A 55 -2.04 -11.74 2.19
C GLY A 55 -0.88 -10.97 2.83
N GLN A 56 -0.59 -9.73 2.38
CA GLN A 56 0.44 -8.84 2.91
C GLN A 56 -0.14 -7.69 3.74
N ARG A 57 -1.46 -7.67 3.93
CA ARG A 57 -2.11 -6.75 4.84
C ARG A 57 -1.86 -7.17 6.29
N SER A 58 -1.92 -6.19 7.18
CA SER A 58 -1.85 -6.40 8.63
C SER A 58 -3.17 -6.01 9.29
N GLN A 59 -3.42 -6.57 10.47
CA GLN A 59 -4.65 -6.31 11.22
C GLN A 59 -4.80 -4.81 11.54
N PRO A 60 -6.03 -4.35 11.81
CA PRO A 60 -6.27 -3.02 12.31
C PRO A 60 -5.43 -2.72 13.57
N PRO A 61 -5.07 -1.45 13.84
CA PRO A 61 -4.20 -1.08 14.98
C PRO A 61 -4.70 -1.52 16.35
N GLY A 62 -6.02 -1.70 16.53
CA GLY A 62 -6.60 -2.20 17.76
C GLY A 62 -6.42 -3.70 17.99
N GLY A 63 -5.86 -4.43 17.02
CA GLY A 63 -5.72 -5.88 17.05
C GLY A 63 -7.05 -6.64 16.91
N GLN A 64 -8.18 -5.92 16.82
CA GLN A 64 -9.49 -6.50 16.59
C GLN A 64 -9.88 -6.36 15.12
N GLY A 65 -10.19 -7.49 14.48
CA GLY A 65 -10.52 -7.58 13.06
C GLY A 65 -9.57 -8.50 12.29
N ALA A 66 -9.96 -8.82 11.06
CA ALA A 66 -9.17 -9.66 10.17
C ALA A 66 -8.18 -8.83 9.35
N SER A 67 -7.05 -9.43 8.96
CA SER A 67 -6.05 -8.78 8.10
C SER A 67 -6.57 -8.47 6.70
N ASP A 68 -7.63 -9.14 6.25
CA ASP A 68 -8.34 -8.87 4.99
C ASP A 68 -9.59 -7.98 5.16
N GLY A 69 -9.92 -7.59 6.39
CA GLY A 69 -11.12 -6.85 6.77
C GLY A 69 -10.99 -5.32 6.79
N VAL A 70 -12.06 -4.65 7.25
CA VAL A 70 -12.09 -3.19 7.44
C VAL A 70 -11.07 -2.76 8.49
N GLY A 71 -10.37 -1.66 8.24
CA GLY A 71 -9.35 -1.11 9.13
C GLY A 71 -7.99 -1.78 8.98
N SER A 72 -7.88 -2.89 8.22
CA SER A 72 -6.58 -3.48 7.90
C SER A 72 -5.71 -2.47 7.16
N ILE A 73 -4.42 -2.51 7.44
CA ILE A 73 -3.44 -1.58 6.85
C ILE A 73 -2.44 -2.35 6.01
N GLN A 74 -1.94 -1.68 4.99
CA GLN A 74 -0.92 -2.23 4.12
C GLN A 74 0.15 -1.17 3.84
N PRO A 75 1.43 -1.50 4.05
CA PRO A 75 2.52 -0.56 3.83
C PRO A 75 2.75 -0.31 2.34
N PHE A 76 3.44 0.79 1.99
CA PHE A 76 3.71 1.16 0.59
C PHE A 76 4.57 0.11 -0.12
N ALA A 77 4.47 -0.03 -1.44
CA ALA A 77 5.39 -0.90 -2.18
C ALA A 77 5.61 -0.36 -3.59
N VAL A 78 6.78 -0.60 -4.16
CA VAL A 78 7.03 -0.42 -5.60
C VAL A 78 7.04 -1.78 -6.30
N GLN A 79 6.40 -1.86 -7.45
CA GLN A 79 6.33 -3.12 -8.18
C GLN A 79 7.71 -3.50 -8.72
N THR A 80 8.16 -4.72 -8.45
CA THR A 80 9.40 -5.25 -9.03
C THR A 80 9.26 -5.32 -10.55
N HIS A 81 10.23 -4.73 -11.25
CA HIS A 81 10.39 -4.86 -12.69
C HIS A 81 11.88 -4.73 -13.02
N GLU A 82 12.29 -5.34 -14.14
CA GLU A 82 13.66 -5.31 -14.62
C GLU A 82 13.76 -4.53 -15.93
N HIS A 83 14.91 -3.87 -16.13
CA HIS A 83 15.25 -3.21 -17.38
C HIS A 83 16.43 -3.95 -18.01
N THR A 84 16.30 -4.31 -19.28
CA THR A 84 17.43 -4.83 -20.06
C THR A 84 18.07 -3.69 -20.84
N TYR A 85 19.38 -3.55 -20.72
CA TYR A 85 20.16 -2.59 -21.49
C TYR A 85 21.18 -3.33 -22.33
N SER A 86 21.39 -2.86 -23.55
CA SER A 86 22.56 -3.25 -24.33
C SER A 86 23.75 -2.46 -23.78
N SER A 87 24.66 -3.14 -23.08
CA SER A 87 25.95 -2.52 -22.78
C SER A 87 26.71 -2.36 -24.10
N ALA A 88 27.30 -1.18 -24.31
CA ALA A 88 28.33 -1.03 -25.33
C ALA A 88 29.65 -1.43 -24.67
N PRO A 89 30.29 -2.55 -25.07
CA PRO A 89 31.66 -2.81 -24.71
C PRO A 89 32.52 -1.57 -24.91
N ALA A 90 33.31 -1.20 -23.90
CA ALA A 90 34.38 -0.24 -24.11
C ALA A 90 35.24 -0.72 -25.29
N PRO A 91 35.69 0.16 -26.19
CA PRO A 91 36.52 -0.25 -27.32
C PRO A 91 37.74 -1.00 -26.77
N SER A 92 37.93 -2.25 -27.19
CA SER A 92 39.02 -3.11 -26.73
C SER A 92 40.40 -2.61 -27.17
N ALA A 93 40.44 -1.70 -28.15
CA ALA A 93 41.61 -0.97 -28.59
C ALA A 93 41.22 0.30 -29.36
N THR A 94 42.12 1.29 -29.42
CA THR A 94 42.04 2.39 -30.39
C THR A 94 42.19 1.85 -31.80
N SER A 95 41.26 2.17 -32.72
CA SER A 95 41.45 1.82 -34.12
C SER A 95 42.55 2.68 -34.77
N PRO A 96 43.36 2.12 -35.69
CA PRO A 96 44.26 2.91 -36.52
C PRO A 96 43.51 3.99 -37.31
N SER A 97 44.21 5.07 -37.67
CA SER A 97 43.65 6.15 -38.49
C SER A 97 43.07 5.60 -39.80
N GLY A 98 41.78 5.84 -40.04
CA GLY A 98 41.10 5.43 -41.27
C GLY A 98 40.44 4.04 -41.22
N THR A 99 40.43 3.36 -40.07
CA THR A 99 39.69 2.09 -39.90
C THR A 99 38.55 2.26 -38.89
N ALA A 100 37.37 1.72 -39.22
CA ALA A 100 36.26 1.67 -38.27
C ALA A 100 36.65 0.78 -37.08
N ALA A 101 36.50 1.28 -35.85
CA ALA A 101 36.60 0.44 -34.66
C ALA A 101 35.57 -0.69 -34.78
N GLY A 102 35.98 -1.94 -34.54
CA GLY A 102 35.09 -3.10 -34.64
C GLY A 102 33.81 -2.86 -33.85
N ALA A 103 32.66 -3.09 -34.48
CA ALA A 103 31.37 -2.91 -33.83
C ALA A 103 31.34 -3.81 -32.58
N PRO A 104 31.13 -3.23 -31.38
CA PRO A 104 31.14 -4.02 -30.17
C PRO A 104 30.02 -5.05 -30.24
N SER A 105 30.31 -6.31 -29.89
CA SER A 105 29.27 -7.33 -29.75
C SER A 105 28.32 -6.88 -28.64
N VAL A 106 27.09 -6.55 -29.00
CA VAL A 106 26.04 -6.18 -28.03
C VAL A 106 25.67 -7.41 -27.22
N ALA A 107 26.27 -7.56 -26.03
CA ALA A 107 25.78 -8.45 -25.01
C ALA A 107 24.64 -7.73 -24.29
N SER A 108 23.42 -8.25 -24.43
CA SER A 108 22.30 -7.83 -23.57
C SER A 108 22.57 -8.41 -22.19
N THR A 109 22.97 -7.57 -21.25
CA THR A 109 23.30 -7.99 -19.88
C THR A 109 22.36 -7.26 -18.93
N LEU A 110 21.72 -8.01 -18.03
CA LEU A 110 20.94 -7.43 -16.94
C LEU A 110 21.89 -6.59 -16.09
N THR A 111 21.78 -5.27 -16.18
CA THR A 111 22.76 -4.33 -15.58
C THR A 111 22.26 -3.75 -14.25
N THR A 112 20.98 -3.92 -13.92
CA THR A 112 20.40 -3.39 -12.67
C THR A 112 20.08 -4.53 -11.72
N GLY A 113 20.60 -4.47 -10.49
CA GLY A 113 20.11 -5.27 -9.38
C GLY A 113 18.71 -4.85 -8.94
N GLY A 114 18.16 -5.50 -7.91
CA GLY A 114 16.88 -5.13 -7.32
C GLY A 114 16.85 -3.67 -6.83
N PRO A 115 15.65 -3.08 -6.64
CA PRO A 115 15.53 -1.68 -6.27
C PRO A 115 16.15 -1.41 -4.89
N VAL A 116 17.01 -0.41 -4.85
CA VAL A 116 17.74 0.05 -3.67
C VAL A 116 17.43 1.52 -3.40
N ALA A 117 17.61 1.96 -2.16
CA ALA A 117 17.27 3.33 -1.73
C ALA A 117 18.06 4.43 -2.47
N GLY A 118 19.16 4.09 -3.15
CA GLY A 118 19.96 4.98 -3.98
C GLY A 118 21.11 4.24 -4.67
N ALA A 119 21.74 4.89 -5.64
CA ALA A 119 22.90 4.32 -6.34
C ALA A 119 24.02 3.98 -5.34
N GLY A 120 24.47 2.72 -5.36
CA GLY A 120 25.50 2.21 -4.44
C GLY A 120 25.02 1.93 -3.00
N GLN A 121 23.73 2.05 -2.72
CA GLN A 121 23.15 1.66 -1.42
C GLN A 121 22.70 0.19 -1.46
N ALA A 122 22.92 -0.56 -0.38
CA ALA A 122 22.45 -1.95 -0.27
C ALA A 122 21.06 -2.09 0.38
N GLN A 123 20.49 -0.98 0.87
CA GLN A 123 19.21 -1.03 1.58
C GLN A 123 18.07 -1.28 0.59
N ALA A 124 17.42 -2.44 0.74
CA ALA A 124 16.27 -2.82 -0.07
C ALA A 124 15.12 -1.83 0.16
N VAL A 125 14.52 -1.35 -0.93
CA VAL A 125 13.25 -0.64 -0.88
C VAL A 125 12.13 -1.66 -0.71
N GLN A 126 11.04 -1.29 -0.03
CA GLN A 126 9.89 -2.18 0.06
C GLN A 126 9.25 -2.38 -1.33
N VAL A 127 9.25 -3.63 -1.77
CA VAL A 127 8.76 -4.04 -3.08
C VAL A 127 7.57 -4.98 -2.99
N SER A 128 6.83 -5.07 -4.10
CA SER A 128 5.84 -6.12 -4.33
C SER A 128 6.03 -6.71 -5.74
N PRO A 129 5.86 -8.02 -5.93
CA PRO A 129 5.82 -8.61 -7.27
C PRO A 129 4.55 -8.23 -8.05
N ASN A 130 3.51 -7.75 -7.36
CA ASN A 130 2.16 -7.67 -7.91
C ASN A 130 1.67 -6.25 -8.16
N GLU A 131 2.10 -5.25 -7.38
CA GLU A 131 1.59 -3.88 -7.51
C GLU A 131 2.54 -2.79 -6.98
N THR A 132 2.35 -1.57 -7.49
CA THR A 132 2.86 -0.35 -6.85
C THR A 132 1.73 0.30 -6.08
N ARG A 133 1.94 0.62 -4.80
CA ARG A 133 0.91 1.19 -3.91
C ARG A 133 1.50 2.18 -2.90
N PRO A 134 0.72 3.19 -2.47
CA PRO A 134 1.04 3.97 -1.29
C PRO A 134 0.68 3.19 -0.01
N LEU A 135 1.13 3.72 1.14
CA LEU A 135 0.61 3.32 2.45
C LEU A 135 -0.91 3.51 2.46
N ASN A 136 -1.65 2.46 2.78
CA ASN A 136 -3.11 2.48 2.68
C ASN A 136 -3.80 1.72 3.81
N VAL A 137 -5.07 2.08 4.03
CA VAL A 137 -5.99 1.45 4.98
C VAL A 137 -7.26 1.06 4.24
N TYR A 138 -7.80 -0.10 4.57
CA TYR A 138 -8.95 -0.66 3.86
C TYR A 138 -10.28 -0.26 4.50
N VAL A 139 -11.19 0.24 3.67
CA VAL A 139 -12.53 0.70 4.06
C VAL A 139 -13.61 0.15 3.13
N ASN A 140 -14.86 0.22 3.58
CA ASN A 140 -16.01 0.06 2.70
C ASN A 140 -16.50 1.43 2.23
N TYR A 141 -16.66 1.59 0.93
CA TYR A 141 -17.38 2.73 0.35
C TYR A 141 -18.86 2.38 0.28
N LEU A 142 -19.66 2.98 1.16
CA LEU A 142 -21.08 2.66 1.30
C LEU A 142 -21.94 3.76 0.67
N ILE A 143 -22.93 3.37 -0.13
CA ILE A 143 -24.00 4.27 -0.60
C ILE A 143 -25.17 4.17 0.39
N LYS A 144 -25.41 5.24 1.16
CA LYS A 144 -26.59 5.34 2.00
C LYS A 144 -27.72 5.97 1.20
N PHE A 145 -28.86 5.29 1.09
CA PHE A 145 -30.08 5.85 0.54
C PHE A 145 -31.27 5.54 1.45
N THR A 146 -32.30 6.39 1.38
CA THR A 146 -33.59 6.16 2.03
C THR A 146 -34.68 6.36 0.98
N TYR A 147 -35.38 5.29 0.58
CA TYR A 147 -36.56 5.38 -0.29
C TYR A 147 -37.81 5.00 0.50
N GLY A 148 -38.77 5.92 0.59
CA GLY A 148 -40.12 5.64 1.11
C GLY A 148 -40.28 5.43 2.62
N LEU A 149 -39.27 5.69 3.46
CA LEU A 149 -39.42 5.62 4.91
C LEU A 149 -39.95 6.95 5.46
N LEU A 150 -41.14 6.93 6.06
CA LEU A 150 -41.64 8.03 6.89
C LEU A 150 -40.63 8.29 8.03
N PRO A 151 -40.43 9.56 8.45
CA PRO A 151 -39.54 9.86 9.56
C PRO A 151 -39.98 9.04 10.78
N LEU A 152 -39.03 8.41 11.48
CA LEU A 152 -39.29 7.91 12.82
C LEU A 152 -39.61 9.14 13.68
N LEU A 153 -40.90 9.34 13.94
CA LEU A 153 -41.37 10.25 14.98
C LEU A 153 -40.72 9.77 16.29
N ARG A 154 -39.75 10.56 16.75
CA ARG A 154 -39.15 10.41 18.08
C ARG A 154 -40.12 10.94 19.13
#